data_AF-A0A242E0V6-F1
#
_entry.id   AF-A0A242E0V6-F1
#
_cell.length_a   1.000
_cell.length_b   1.000
_cell.length_c   1.000
_cell.angle_alpha   90.00
_cell.angle_beta   90.00
_cell.angle_gamma   90.00
#
_symmetry.space_group_name_H-M   'P 1'
#
loop_
_entity.id
_entity.type
_entity.pdbx_description
1 polymer ?
#
loop_
_entity_poly.entity_id
_entity_poly.type
_entity_poly.pdbx_seq_one_letter_code
_entity_poly.pdbx_strand_id
1 'polypeptide(L)'
;MNPSSLTEIIFSAGNLLLLFLSLLFNFYQFKTNQKEKVSSEIAERVIKQIFIPYQNSLGIYLYKKITHQNWEELRNTLIHFKETLDCSTESYYLSDDIQLSINKLSLFLKLDHLNKKEFKHLNKQFQKFSKSYLREHSYFRETLHLPIKGALHRLQFKLYSSTWNYLYLMSKLSLVVVIFLIIFVPLHLIFALRLLNWLYPFLSP
;
A
#
# COMPACT_ATOMS: atom_id res chain seq x y z
N MET A 1 -38.01 28.93 21.68
CA MET A 1 -37.09 28.95 20.51
C MET A 1 -37.95 28.92 19.25
N ASN A 2 -37.67 29.81 18.29
CA ASN A 2 -38.48 29.93 17.07
C ASN A 2 -38.25 28.71 16.16
N PRO A 3 -39.28 27.95 15.75
CA PRO A 3 -39.11 26.73 14.94
C PRO A 3 -38.47 27.00 13.56
N SER A 4 -38.53 28.23 13.07
CA SER A 4 -37.92 28.68 11.81
C SER A 4 -36.38 28.60 11.80
N SER A 5 -35.72 28.89 12.93
CA SER A 5 -34.25 28.87 12.98
C SER A 5 -33.68 27.45 12.96
N LEU A 6 -34.46 26.47 13.43
CA LEU A 6 -34.08 25.06 13.45
C LEU A 6 -34.19 24.42 12.07
N THR A 7 -35.26 24.73 11.33
CA THR A 7 -35.39 24.34 9.92
C THR A 7 -34.28 24.94 9.07
N GLU A 8 -33.91 26.21 9.28
CA GLU A 8 -32.81 26.85 8.56
C GLU A 8 -31.45 26.22 8.88
N ILE A 9 -31.19 25.85 10.14
CA ILE A 9 -29.94 25.17 10.53
C ILE A 9 -29.87 23.75 10.00
N ILE A 10 -30.98 22.99 10.02
CA ILE A 10 -31.04 21.62 9.46
C ILE A 10 -30.89 21.65 7.93
N PHE A 11 -31.53 22.62 7.27
CA PHE A 11 -31.41 22.80 5.82
C PHE A 11 -29.99 23.25 5.43
N SER A 12 -29.40 24.14 6.22
CA SER A 12 -28.00 24.57 6.10
C SER A 12 -27.03 23.39 6.27
N ALA A 13 -27.16 22.60 7.34
CA ALA A 13 -26.31 21.45 7.61
C ALA A 13 -26.49 20.33 6.57
N GLY A 14 -27.72 20.08 6.13
CA GLY A 14 -28.04 19.13 5.07
C GLY A 14 -27.45 19.55 3.72
N ASN A 15 -27.53 20.83 3.37
CA ASN A 15 -26.91 21.39 2.17
C ASN A 15 -25.38 21.33 2.24
N LEU A 16 -24.79 21.56 3.41
CA LEU A 16 -23.34 21.46 3.62
C LEU A 16 -22.86 20.00 3.48
N LEU A 17 -23.64 19.05 3.98
CA LEU A 17 -23.37 17.61 3.84
C LEU A 17 -23.53 17.15 2.39
N LEU A 18 -24.56 17.64 1.68
CA LEU A 18 -24.76 17.39 0.24
C LEU A 18 -23.65 18.01 -0.61
N LEU A 19 -23.20 19.23 -0.29
CA LEU A 19 -22.05 19.85 -0.94
C LEU A 19 -20.77 19.04 -0.68
N PHE A 20 -20.57 18.56 0.54
CA PHE A 20 -19.42 17.72 0.87
C PHE A 20 -19.46 16.38 0.14
N LEU A 21 -20.62 15.70 0.08
CA LEU A 21 -20.82 14.49 -0.71
C LEU A 21 -20.62 14.73 -2.20
N SER A 22 -21.11 15.85 -2.72
CA SER A 22 -20.96 16.23 -4.14
C SER A 22 -19.51 16.55 -4.48
N LEU A 23 -18.78 17.21 -3.57
CA LEU A 23 -17.34 17.44 -3.70
C LEU A 23 -16.57 16.13 -3.64
N LEU A 24 -16.90 15.23 -2.71
CA LEU A 24 -16.29 13.90 -2.64
C LEU A 24 -16.57 13.07 -3.89
N PHE A 25 -17.80 13.11 -4.40
CA PHE A 25 -18.19 12.39 -5.60
C PHE A 25 -17.55 12.97 -6.86
N ASN A 26 -17.48 14.30 -6.98
CA ASN A 26 -16.76 14.96 -8.07
C ASN A 26 -15.25 14.72 -7.98
N PHE A 27 -14.66 14.71 -6.79
CA PHE A 27 -13.26 14.36 -6.61
C PHE A 27 -12.99 12.90 -6.97
N TYR A 28 -13.91 12.00 -6.62
CA TYR A 28 -13.87 10.60 -7.01
C TYR A 28 -13.98 10.42 -8.53
N GLN A 29 -14.96 11.05 -9.18
CA GLN A 29 -15.19 11.06 -10.63
C GLN A 29 -14.01 11.69 -11.38
N PHE A 30 -13.49 12.82 -10.92
CA PHE A 30 -12.32 13.49 -11.49
C PHE A 30 -11.08 12.59 -11.44
N LYS A 31 -10.83 11.94 -10.29
CA LYS A 31 -9.72 11.00 -10.12
C LYS A 31 -9.88 9.72 -10.96
N THR A 32 -11.11 9.30 -11.25
CA THR A 32 -11.37 8.10 -12.06
C THR A 32 -11.36 8.40 -13.57
N ASN A 33 -11.89 9.54 -14.01
CA ASN A 33 -11.94 9.93 -15.42
C ASN A 33 -10.61 10.45 -15.98
N GLN A 34 -9.66 10.86 -15.13
CA GLN A 34 -8.29 11.23 -15.57
C GLN A 34 -7.38 10.03 -15.90
N LYS A 35 -7.84 8.79 -15.67
CA LYS A 35 -7.00 7.61 -15.89
C LYS A 35 -7.12 7.11 -17.34
N GLU A 36 -6.13 7.46 -18.15
CA GLU A 36 -6.03 7.03 -19.55
C GLU A 36 -6.01 5.50 -19.69
N LYS A 37 -6.87 4.97 -20.56
CA LYS A 37 -6.92 3.55 -20.97
C LYS A 37 -5.55 2.99 -21.39
N VAL A 38 -4.73 3.79 -22.07
CA VAL A 38 -3.39 3.39 -22.54
C VAL A 38 -2.44 3.05 -21.39
N SER A 39 -2.51 3.79 -20.27
CA SER A 39 -1.72 3.52 -19.07
C SER A 39 -2.13 2.20 -18.37
N SER A 40 -3.40 1.83 -18.47
CA SER A 40 -3.93 0.61 -17.84
C SER A 40 -3.50 -0.66 -18.58
N GLU A 41 -3.42 -0.65 -19.91
CA GLU A 41 -3.01 -1.82 -20.69
C GLU A 41 -1.52 -2.15 -20.48
N ILE A 42 -0.65 -1.13 -20.43
CA ILE A 42 0.77 -1.30 -20.09
C ILE A 42 0.90 -1.85 -18.67
N ALA A 43 0.17 -1.27 -17.70
CA ALA A 43 0.21 -1.75 -16.33
C ALA A 43 -0.26 -3.20 -16.19
N GLU A 44 -1.24 -3.61 -16.97
CA GLU A 44 -1.75 -4.98 -17.02
C GLU A 44 -0.70 -5.96 -17.58
N ARG A 45 -0.05 -5.60 -18.69
CA ARG A 45 1.05 -6.40 -19.26
C ARG A 45 2.21 -6.54 -18.30
N VAL A 46 2.68 -5.44 -17.71
CA VAL A 46 3.75 -5.44 -16.70
C VAL A 46 3.38 -6.33 -15.51
N ILE A 47 2.18 -6.20 -14.95
CA ILE A 47 1.76 -7.03 -13.82
C ILE A 47 1.70 -8.51 -14.19
N LYS A 48 1.05 -8.85 -15.31
CA LYS A 48 0.86 -10.24 -15.73
C LYS A 48 2.16 -10.95 -16.10
N GLN A 49 3.08 -10.25 -16.75
CA GLN A 49 4.33 -10.84 -17.24
C GLN A 49 5.47 -10.78 -16.20
N ILE A 50 5.56 -9.70 -15.40
CA ILE A 50 6.72 -9.48 -14.52
C ILE A 50 6.40 -9.81 -13.06
N PHE A 51 5.21 -9.48 -12.54
CA PHE A 51 4.96 -9.56 -11.09
C PHE A 51 4.12 -10.76 -10.65
N ILE A 52 3.08 -11.13 -11.40
CA ILE A 52 2.20 -12.26 -11.06
C ILE A 52 2.95 -13.60 -11.01
N PRO A 53 3.83 -13.94 -11.97
CA PRO A 53 4.52 -15.25 -11.98
C PRO A 53 5.38 -15.46 -10.72
N TYR A 54 5.87 -14.37 -10.13
CA TYR A 54 6.77 -14.39 -8.98
C TYR A 54 6.07 -14.09 -7.66
N GLN A 55 4.74 -13.95 -7.65
CA GLN A 55 4.00 -13.58 -6.44
C GLN A 55 4.17 -14.59 -5.32
N ASN A 56 4.11 -15.89 -5.64
CA ASN A 56 4.13 -16.98 -4.66
C ASN A 56 5.53 -17.50 -4.36
N SER A 57 6.54 -17.09 -5.13
CA SER A 57 7.95 -17.37 -4.85
C SER A 57 8.58 -16.11 -4.26
N LEU A 58 8.98 -15.16 -5.09
CA LEU A 58 9.68 -13.95 -4.67
C LEU A 58 8.84 -13.05 -3.75
N GLY A 59 7.55 -12.88 -4.09
CA GLY A 59 6.64 -11.95 -3.39
C GLY A 59 6.43 -12.27 -1.91
N ILE A 60 6.47 -13.54 -1.52
CA ILE A 60 6.35 -14.00 -0.12
C ILE A 60 7.69 -14.03 0.63
N TYR A 61 8.81 -13.94 -0.09
CA TYR A 61 10.16 -13.87 0.50
C TYR A 61 10.68 -12.44 0.67
N LEU A 62 9.99 -11.43 0.11
CA LEU A 62 10.38 -10.03 0.26
C LEU A 62 10.63 -9.66 1.73
N TYR A 63 11.72 -8.93 2.00
CA TYR A 63 12.15 -8.51 3.33
C TYR A 63 12.49 -9.62 4.33
N LYS A 64 12.32 -10.91 4.00
CA LYS A 64 12.78 -12.01 4.85
C LYS A 64 14.30 -12.11 4.79
N LYS A 65 14.89 -12.64 5.86
CA LYS A 65 16.32 -12.89 5.93
C LYS A 65 16.66 -14.13 5.11
N ILE A 66 17.65 -13.99 4.23
CA ILE A 66 18.23 -15.09 3.47
C ILE A 66 19.24 -15.82 4.36
N THR A 67 19.09 -17.14 4.44
CA THR A 67 19.93 -18.08 5.19
C THR A 67 20.45 -19.14 4.23
N HIS A 68 21.39 -19.99 4.68
CA HIS A 68 21.86 -21.11 3.86
C HIS A 68 20.71 -22.05 3.42
N GLN A 69 19.71 -22.25 4.28
CA GLN A 69 18.60 -23.19 4.02
C GLN A 69 17.67 -22.74 2.90
N ASN A 70 17.49 -21.42 2.71
CA ASN A 70 16.58 -20.88 1.69
C ASN A 70 17.30 -20.20 0.52
N TRP A 71 18.64 -20.17 0.55
CA TRP A 71 19.43 -19.43 -0.44
C TRP A 71 19.26 -20.00 -1.83
N GLU A 72 19.33 -21.32 -1.99
CA GLU A 72 19.30 -21.98 -3.29
C GLU A 72 17.97 -21.73 -4.03
N GLU A 73 16.84 -21.97 -3.35
CA GLU A 73 15.50 -21.72 -3.91
C GLU A 73 15.32 -20.24 -4.30
N LEU A 74 15.71 -19.32 -3.42
CA LEU A 74 15.57 -17.90 -3.67
C LEU A 74 16.53 -17.42 -4.77
N ARG A 75 17.74 -17.96 -4.84
CA ARG A 75 18.72 -17.68 -5.90
C ARG A 75 18.15 -18.06 -7.26
N ASN A 76 17.61 -19.26 -7.41
CA ASN A 76 17.02 -19.71 -8.68
C ASN A 76 15.83 -18.82 -9.07
N THR A 77 14.98 -18.47 -8.09
CA THR A 77 13.87 -17.52 -8.32
C THR A 77 14.36 -16.14 -8.79
N LEU A 78 15.43 -15.62 -8.17
CA LEU A 78 16.01 -14.33 -8.53
C LEU A 78 16.72 -14.35 -9.90
N ILE A 79 17.34 -15.47 -10.28
CA ILE A 79 17.92 -15.67 -11.60
C ILE A 79 16.81 -15.61 -12.66
N HIS A 80 15.75 -16.41 -12.51
CA HIS A 80 14.63 -16.39 -13.45
C HIS A 80 13.92 -15.04 -13.52
N PHE A 81 13.75 -14.37 -12.37
CA PHE A 81 13.19 -13.03 -12.35
C PHE A 81 14.05 -12.05 -13.15
N LYS A 82 15.37 -12.11 -12.99
CA LYS A 82 16.30 -11.28 -13.76
C LYS A 82 16.24 -11.60 -15.25
N GLU A 83 16.25 -12.86 -15.63
CA GLU A 83 16.12 -13.28 -17.04
C GLU A 83 14.81 -12.78 -17.66
N THR A 84 13.71 -12.81 -16.89
CA THR A 84 12.42 -12.27 -17.33
C THR A 84 12.49 -10.77 -17.57
N LEU A 85 13.19 -10.03 -16.70
CA LEU A 85 13.41 -8.59 -16.92
C LEU A 85 14.27 -8.33 -18.16
N ASP A 86 15.37 -9.06 -18.30
CA ASP A 86 16.34 -8.86 -19.39
C ASP A 86 15.71 -9.21 -20.77
N CYS A 87 14.79 -10.18 -20.82
CA CYS A 87 14.14 -10.63 -22.05
C CYS A 87 12.78 -9.96 -22.35
N SER A 88 12.17 -9.28 -21.38
CA SER A 88 10.85 -8.67 -21.56
C SER A 88 10.96 -7.23 -22.07
N THR A 89 10.18 -6.90 -23.11
CA THR A 89 9.99 -5.51 -23.57
C THR A 89 9.32 -4.64 -22.51
N GLU A 90 8.55 -5.25 -21.61
CA GLU A 90 7.82 -4.54 -20.55
C GLU A 90 8.76 -4.03 -19.44
N SER A 91 10.02 -4.50 -19.39
CA SER A 91 11.04 -4.02 -18.45
C SER A 91 11.38 -2.54 -18.63
N TYR A 92 11.15 -1.99 -19.83
CA TYR A 92 11.32 -0.56 -20.13
C TYR A 92 10.38 0.34 -19.32
N TYR A 93 9.23 -0.17 -18.90
CA TYR A 93 8.26 0.58 -18.11
C TYR A 93 8.57 0.58 -16.61
N LEU A 94 9.53 -0.25 -16.17
CA LEU A 94 9.95 -0.29 -14.78
C LEU A 94 10.96 0.82 -14.48
N SER A 95 10.98 1.30 -13.24
CA SER A 95 12.00 2.26 -12.84
C SER A 95 13.42 1.65 -12.78
N ASP A 96 14.43 2.48 -13.02
CA ASP A 96 15.84 2.10 -12.89
C ASP A 96 16.18 1.50 -11.52
N ASP A 97 15.45 1.89 -10.46
CA ASP A 97 15.69 1.39 -9.10
C ASP A 97 15.51 -0.13 -8.98
N ILE A 98 14.52 -0.73 -9.66
CA ILE A 98 14.34 -2.18 -9.62
C ILE A 98 15.45 -2.88 -10.42
N GLN A 99 15.78 -2.35 -11.60
CA GLN A 99 16.86 -2.87 -12.45
C GLN A 99 18.24 -2.79 -11.76
N LEU A 100 18.57 -1.65 -11.17
CA LEU A 100 19.82 -1.46 -10.43
C LEU A 100 19.88 -2.35 -9.19
N SER A 101 18.76 -2.56 -8.50
CA SER A 101 18.74 -3.40 -7.30
C SER A 101 18.89 -4.89 -7.60
N ILE A 102 18.29 -5.40 -8.69
CA ILE A 102 18.49 -6.79 -9.12
C ILE A 102 19.90 -7.01 -9.70
N ASN A 103 20.45 -6.02 -10.40
CA ASN A 103 21.83 -6.08 -10.90
C ASN A 103 22.85 -6.14 -9.77
N LYS A 104 22.64 -5.40 -8.68
CA LYS A 104 23.46 -5.51 -7.46
C LYS A 104 23.36 -6.90 -6.81
N LEU A 105 22.20 -7.55 -6.88
CA LEU A 105 22.03 -8.92 -6.41
C LEU A 105 22.72 -9.95 -7.32
N SER A 106 22.79 -9.68 -8.63
CA SER A 106 23.37 -10.62 -9.61
C SER A 106 24.82 -11.00 -9.34
N LEU A 107 25.58 -10.16 -8.63
CA LEU A 107 26.94 -10.47 -8.17
C LEU A 107 26.98 -11.69 -7.25
N PHE A 108 25.95 -11.88 -6.42
CA PHE A 108 25.84 -13.04 -5.52
C PHE A 108 25.20 -14.24 -6.20
N LEU A 109 24.34 -14.02 -7.21
CA LEU A 109 23.66 -15.11 -7.92
C LEU A 109 24.63 -16.02 -8.67
N LYS A 110 25.87 -15.57 -8.93
CA LYS A 110 26.93 -16.38 -9.54
C LYS A 110 27.66 -17.29 -8.54
N LEU A 111 27.42 -17.13 -7.24
CA LEU A 111 28.13 -17.86 -6.19
C LEU A 111 27.24 -18.99 -5.64
N ASP A 112 27.76 -20.22 -5.69
CA ASP A 112 27.06 -21.40 -5.17
C ASP A 112 27.10 -21.44 -3.63
N HIS A 113 28.18 -20.92 -3.04
CA HIS A 113 28.36 -20.86 -1.60
C HIS A 113 28.73 -19.44 -1.18
N LEU A 114 28.09 -18.98 -0.10
CA LEU A 114 28.31 -17.66 0.48
C LEU A 114 28.82 -17.81 1.90
N ASN A 115 29.85 -17.03 2.25
CA ASN A 115 30.32 -16.91 3.61
C ASN A 115 29.43 -15.95 4.44
N LYS A 116 29.66 -15.89 5.76
CA LYS A 116 28.86 -15.06 6.67
C LYS A 116 28.87 -13.57 6.31
N LYS A 117 29.99 -13.03 5.82
CA LYS A 117 30.10 -11.61 5.42
C LYS A 117 29.30 -11.35 4.15
N GLU A 118 29.38 -12.25 3.18
CA GLU A 118 28.60 -12.22 1.94
C GLU A 118 27.11 -12.33 2.22
N PHE A 119 26.67 -13.25 3.08
CA PHE A 119 25.26 -13.32 3.50
C PHE A 119 24.77 -12.02 4.12
N LYS A 120 25.60 -11.34 4.92
CA LYS A 120 25.26 -10.03 5.48
C LYS A 120 25.10 -8.99 4.37
N HIS A 121 25.98 -9.01 3.37
CA HIS A 121 25.91 -8.06 2.26
C HIS A 121 24.73 -8.35 1.32
N LEU A 122 24.52 -9.61 0.95
CA LEU A 122 23.38 -10.12 0.21
C LEU A 122 22.07 -9.68 0.86
N ASN A 123 21.90 -9.94 2.17
CA ASN A 123 20.70 -9.54 2.88
C ASN A 123 20.48 -8.01 2.82
N LYS A 124 21.54 -7.20 2.93
CA LYS A 124 21.42 -5.73 2.80
C LYS A 124 20.95 -5.33 1.40
N GLN A 125 21.46 -5.95 0.34
CA GLN A 125 21.04 -5.66 -1.03
C GLN A 125 19.62 -6.19 -1.30
N PHE A 126 19.29 -7.38 -0.78
CA PHE A 126 17.96 -7.98 -0.93
C PHE A 126 16.87 -7.15 -0.26
N GLN A 127 17.18 -6.51 0.87
CA GLN A 127 16.27 -5.55 1.50
C GLN A 127 16.00 -4.32 0.62
N LYS A 128 17.01 -3.83 -0.12
CA LYS A 128 16.82 -2.72 -1.07
C LYS A 128 15.98 -3.17 -2.26
N PHE A 129 16.31 -4.33 -2.84
CA PHE A 129 15.51 -4.95 -3.89
C PHE A 129 14.06 -5.15 -3.46
N SER A 130 13.82 -5.64 -2.25
CA SER A 130 12.47 -5.84 -1.72
C SER A 130 11.66 -4.54 -1.68
N LYS A 131 12.31 -3.42 -1.36
CA LYS A 131 11.68 -2.09 -1.40
C LYS A 131 11.35 -1.65 -2.81
N SER A 132 12.29 -1.74 -3.74
CA SER A 132 12.07 -1.39 -5.14
C SER A 132 10.96 -2.24 -5.75
N TYR A 133 11.04 -3.57 -5.58
CA TYR A 133 10.04 -4.52 -6.05
C TYR A 133 8.63 -4.20 -5.55
N LEU A 134 8.47 -4.00 -4.23
CA LEU A 134 7.15 -3.75 -3.66
C LEU A 134 6.59 -2.40 -4.11
N ARG A 135 7.45 -1.38 -4.27
CA ARG A 135 7.06 -0.06 -4.76
C ARG A 135 6.56 -0.13 -6.20
N GLU A 136 7.32 -0.75 -7.10
CA GLU A 136 6.91 -0.94 -8.50
C GLU A 136 5.61 -1.74 -8.60
N HIS A 137 5.54 -2.89 -7.93
CA HIS A 137 4.35 -3.73 -7.95
C HIS A 137 3.12 -2.97 -7.40
N SER A 138 3.30 -2.15 -6.37
CA SER A 138 2.24 -1.30 -5.82
C SER A 138 1.79 -0.22 -6.80
N TYR A 139 2.72 0.43 -7.49
CA TYR A 139 2.45 1.46 -8.49
C TYR A 139 1.57 0.91 -9.61
N PHE A 140 1.97 -0.19 -10.25
CA PHE A 140 1.17 -0.77 -11.33
C PHE A 140 -0.18 -1.29 -10.84
N ARG A 141 -0.26 -1.81 -9.60
CA ARG A 141 -1.55 -2.24 -9.02
C ARG A 141 -2.48 -1.06 -8.79
N GLU A 142 -1.96 0.08 -8.34
CA GLU A 142 -2.73 1.30 -8.18
C GLU A 142 -3.25 1.84 -9.52
N THR A 143 -2.43 1.76 -10.58
CA THR A 143 -2.85 2.09 -11.95
C THR A 143 -4.02 1.22 -12.41
N LEU A 144 -4.00 -0.07 -12.09
CA LEU A 144 -5.09 -1.03 -12.37
C LEU A 144 -6.24 -1.03 -11.35
N HIS A 145 -6.25 -0.13 -10.36
CA HIS A 145 -7.24 -0.13 -9.27
C HIS A 145 -7.29 -1.44 -8.45
N LEU A 146 -6.20 -2.20 -8.45
CA LEU A 146 -6.05 -3.39 -7.63
C LEU A 146 -5.61 -3.00 -6.20
N PRO A 147 -5.93 -3.82 -5.17
CA PRO A 147 -5.51 -3.54 -3.80
C PRO A 147 -3.99 -3.39 -3.69
N ILE A 148 -3.53 -2.26 -3.17
CA ILE A 148 -2.10 -1.92 -3.06
C ILE A 148 -1.41 -2.82 -2.03
N LYS A 149 -0.22 -3.33 -2.35
CA LYS A 149 0.56 -4.16 -1.43
C LYS A 149 1.41 -3.29 -0.49
N GLY A 150 0.74 -2.66 0.47
CA GLY A 150 1.34 -1.74 1.44
C GLY A 150 1.70 -2.36 2.80
N ALA A 151 1.56 -1.55 3.86
CA ALA A 151 1.86 -1.94 5.24
C ALA A 151 1.10 -3.20 5.70
N LEU A 152 -0.18 -3.30 5.38
CA LEU A 152 -1.03 -4.45 5.75
C LEU A 152 -0.54 -5.75 5.10
N HIS A 153 -0.20 -5.72 3.81
CA HIS A 153 0.38 -6.88 3.11
C HIS A 153 1.69 -7.32 3.78
N ARG A 154 2.53 -6.35 4.18
CA ARG A 154 3.77 -6.66 4.91
C ARG A 154 3.52 -7.28 6.28
N LEU A 155 2.47 -6.88 6.99
CA LEU A 155 2.09 -7.49 8.26
C LEU A 155 1.56 -8.92 8.06
N GLN A 156 0.62 -9.12 7.12
CA GLN A 156 -0.01 -10.41 6.85
C GLN A 156 1.03 -11.50 6.52
N PHE A 157 2.01 -11.17 5.67
CA PHE A 157 3.04 -12.12 5.24
C PHE A 157 4.32 -12.06 6.09
N LYS A 158 4.31 -11.32 7.21
CA LYS A 158 5.45 -11.11 8.10
C LYS A 158 6.72 -10.63 7.38
N LEU A 159 6.55 -9.69 6.44
CA LEU A 159 7.59 -9.13 5.58
C LEU A 159 8.29 -7.94 6.26
N TYR A 160 8.95 -8.22 7.38
CA TYR A 160 9.77 -7.28 8.12
C TYR A 160 11.13 -7.89 8.45
N SER A 161 12.18 -7.08 8.27
CA SER A 161 13.56 -7.54 8.48
C SER A 161 13.93 -7.71 9.95
N SER A 162 13.20 -7.05 10.86
CA SER A 162 13.47 -7.02 12.30
C SER A 162 12.22 -6.68 13.10
N THR A 163 12.22 -7.01 14.38
CA THR A 163 11.17 -6.66 15.34
C THR A 163 10.95 -5.16 15.44
N TRP A 164 12.02 -4.36 15.34
CA TRP A 164 11.93 -2.89 15.32
C TRP A 164 11.17 -2.35 14.10
N ASN A 165 11.39 -2.94 12.92
CA ASN A 165 10.65 -2.56 11.73
C ASN A 165 9.16 -2.93 11.82
N TYR A 166 8.85 -4.03 12.50
CA TYR A 166 7.47 -4.39 12.83
C TYR A 166 6.83 -3.38 13.81
N LEU A 167 7.52 -3.05 14.91
CA LEU A 167 7.04 -2.07 15.90
C LEU A 167 6.82 -0.69 15.29
N TYR A 168 7.76 -0.22 14.46
CA TYR A 168 7.61 1.03 13.73
C TYR A 168 6.38 1.02 12.81
N LEU A 169 6.16 -0.07 12.08
CA LEU A 169 5.01 -0.21 11.19
C LEU A 169 3.69 -0.21 11.97
N MET A 170 3.64 -0.93 13.09
CA MET A 170 2.47 -0.96 13.99
C MET A 170 2.23 0.40 14.62
N SER A 171 3.27 1.11 15.05
CA SER A 171 3.17 2.46 15.60
C SER A 171 2.61 3.47 14.59
N LYS A 172 3.03 3.38 13.32
CA LYS A 172 2.48 4.23 12.26
C LYS A 172 0.99 3.96 12.04
N LEU A 173 0.57 2.70 12.06
CA LEU A 173 -0.84 2.32 11.95
C LEU A 173 -1.65 2.76 13.17
N SER A 174 -1.13 2.57 14.39
CA SER A 174 -1.82 3.00 15.61
C SER A 174 -2.01 4.51 15.65
N LEU A 175 -1.04 5.29 15.16
CA LEU A 175 -1.15 6.74 15.09
C LEU A 175 -2.29 7.18 14.18
N VAL A 176 -2.50 6.52 13.04
CA VAL A 176 -3.66 6.79 12.16
C VAL A 176 -4.98 6.52 12.89
N VAL A 177 -5.07 5.42 13.64
CA VAL A 177 -6.26 5.09 14.43
C VAL A 177 -6.49 6.12 15.54
N VAL A 178 -5.44 6.57 16.23
CA VAL A 178 -5.54 7.59 17.27
C VAL A 178 -6.00 8.92 16.69
N ILE A 179 -5.46 9.37 15.56
CA ILE A 179 -5.93 10.59 14.87
C ILE A 179 -7.40 10.44 14.49
N PHE A 180 -7.79 9.29 13.94
CA PHE A 180 -9.17 9.02 13.59
C PHE A 180 -10.10 9.13 14.82
N LEU A 181 -9.72 8.54 15.95
CA LEU A 181 -10.49 8.63 17.19
C LEU A 181 -10.58 10.06 17.73
N ILE A 182 -9.47 10.82 17.73
CA ILE A 182 -9.45 12.21 18.20
C ILE A 182 -10.37 13.10 17.35
N ILE A 183 -10.48 12.83 16.06
CA ILE A 183 -11.35 13.61 15.17
C ILE A 183 -12.81 13.15 15.27
N PHE A 184 -13.07 11.85 15.18
CA PHE A 184 -14.44 11.32 15.06
C PHE A 184 -15.19 11.24 16.39
N VAL A 185 -14.52 10.95 17.50
CA VAL A 185 -15.19 10.79 18.81
C VAL A 185 -15.80 12.11 19.30
N PRO A 186 -15.11 13.26 19.27
CA PRO A 186 -15.71 14.54 19.64
C PRO A 186 -16.83 14.95 18.69
N LEU A 187 -16.68 14.69 17.40
CA LEU A 187 -17.68 15.00 16.38
C LEU A 187 -18.98 14.21 16.63
N HIS A 188 -18.85 12.93 16.95
CA HIS A 188 -19.98 12.08 17.32
C HIS A 188 -20.62 12.53 18.64
N LEU A 189 -19.82 12.91 19.64
CA LEU A 189 -20.33 13.42 20.92
C LEU A 189 -21.11 14.73 20.74
N ILE A 190 -20.58 15.67 19.97
CA ILE A 190 -21.27 16.93 19.65
C ILE A 190 -22.59 16.66 18.94
N PHE A 191 -22.58 15.74 17.97
CA PHE A 191 -23.80 15.34 17.26
C PHE A 191 -24.83 14.70 18.20
N ALA A 192 -24.40 13.75 19.04
CA ALA A 192 -25.27 13.07 20.00
C ALA A 192 -25.86 14.03 21.05
N LEU A 193 -25.05 14.96 21.58
CA LEU A 193 -25.51 16.01 22.50
C LEU A 193 -26.53 16.94 21.84
N ARG A 194 -26.30 17.33 20.58
CA ARG A 194 -27.27 18.14 19.82
C ARG A 194 -28.56 17.39 19.55
N LEU A 195 -28.48 16.11 19.19
CA LEU A 195 -29.64 15.25 18.97
C LEU A 195 -30.43 15.06 20.28
N LEU A 196 -29.75 14.82 21.40
CA LEU A 196 -30.37 14.65 22.71
C LEU A 196 -31.07 15.94 23.17
N ASN A 197 -30.41 17.10 23.05
CA ASN A 197 -31.02 18.39 23.35
C ASN A 197 -32.25 18.69 22.48
N TRP A 198 -32.27 18.20 21.23
CA TRP A 198 -33.42 18.32 20.36
C TRP A 198 -34.57 17.38 20.76
N LEU A 199 -34.26 16.15 21.18
CA LEU A 199 -35.25 15.18 21.64
C LEU A 199 -35.80 15.47 23.04
N TYR A 200 -35.01 16.12 23.90
CA TYR A 200 -35.37 16.46 25.28
C TYR A 200 -36.76 17.10 25.44
N PRO A 201 -37.13 18.17 24.68
CA PRO A 201 -38.47 18.78 24.77
C PRO A 201 -39.62 17.89 24.28
N PHE A 202 -39.36 16.81 23.54
CA PHE A 202 -40.38 15.85 23.11
C PHE A 202 -40.51 14.64 24.06
N LEU A 203 -39.52 14.44 24.94
CA LEU A 203 -39.44 13.32 25.88
C LEU A 203 -39.71 13.76 27.33
N SER A 204 -39.67 15.06 27.62
CA SER A 204 -40.12 15.63 28.90
C SER A 204 -41.66 15.67 28.94
N PRO A 205 -42.30 15.06 29.96
CA PRO A 205 -43.76 15.00 30.09
C PRO A 205 -44.40 16.38 30.31
#